data_AF-A0A2N0NCM5-F1
#
_entry.id   AF-A0A2N0NCM5-F1
#
_cell.length_a   1.000
_cell.length_b   1.000
_cell.length_c   1.000
_cell.angle_alpha   90.00
_cell.angle_beta   90.00
_cell.angle_gamma   90.00
#
_symmetry.space_group_name_H-M   'P 1'
#
loop_
_entity.id
_entity.type
_entity.pdbx_description
1 polymer ?
#
loop_
_entity_poly.entity_id
_entity_poly.type
_entity_poly.pdbx_seq_one_letter_code
_entity_poly.pdbx_strand_id
1 'polypeptide(L)'
;MLYMKDLLALSRFCFLSLLTDSSRYMVDWALTWHTLMFQPKFDNSFTKENVSRHHTLKFQLFLEDLPTLESLKRIRPDLYVEILTCRSCEDHLEDFMHLFLCKKRRVKLHHILTSYLHHFT
;
A
#
# COMPACT_ATOMS: atom_id res chain seq x y z
N MET A 1 10.61 18.12 13.02
CA MET A 1 9.79 18.49 11.84
C MET A 1 10.59 18.98 10.62
N LEU A 2 11.94 19.06 10.64
CA LEU A 2 12.71 19.53 9.47
C LEU A 2 12.67 18.56 8.27
N TYR A 3 12.74 17.25 8.49
CA TYR A 3 12.83 16.23 7.42
C TYR A 3 11.59 16.10 6.50
N MET A 4 10.42 16.53 6.96
CA MET A 4 9.15 16.32 6.23
C MET A 4 9.00 17.26 5.04
N LYS A 5 9.47 18.51 5.15
CA LYS A 5 9.40 19.47 4.03
C LYS A 5 10.24 19.01 2.85
N ASP A 6 11.42 18.45 3.12
CA ASP A 6 12.33 17.97 2.08
C ASP A 6 11.80 16.71 1.39
N LEU A 7 11.15 15.80 2.14
CA LEU A 7 10.49 14.62 1.58
C LEU A 7 9.29 15.00 0.69
N LEU A 8 8.43 15.91 1.14
CA LEU A 8 7.26 16.37 0.38
C LEU A 8 7.63 17.20 -0.86
N ALA A 9 8.85 17.73 -0.93
CA ALA A 9 9.37 18.45 -2.09
C ALA A 9 9.84 17.53 -3.23
N LEU A 10 9.99 16.22 -3.01
CA LEU A 10 10.34 15.29 -4.09
C LEU A 10 9.15 15.09 -5.02
N SER A 11 9.41 14.99 -6.32
CA SER A 11 8.39 14.87 -7.38
C SER A 11 7.38 13.75 -7.15
N ARG A 12 7.82 12.61 -6.60
CA ARG A 12 6.95 11.47 -6.27
C ARG A 12 5.95 11.78 -5.15
N PHE A 13 6.24 12.77 -4.31
CA PHE A 13 5.41 13.18 -3.19
C PHE A 13 4.61 14.46 -3.47
N CYS A 14 4.71 15.05 -4.67
CA CYS A 14 3.92 16.22 -5.04
C CYS A 14 2.40 15.98 -4.97
N PHE A 15 1.93 14.73 -5.16
CA PHE A 15 0.53 14.41 -4.93
C PHE A 15 0.12 14.60 -3.46
N LEU A 16 1.00 14.24 -2.52
CA LEU A 16 0.75 14.46 -1.09
C LEU A 16 0.78 15.95 -0.70
N SER A 17 1.54 16.79 -1.43
CA SER A 17 1.53 18.23 -1.21
C SER A 17 0.21 18.88 -1.69
N LEU A 18 -0.44 18.31 -2.72
CA LEU A 18 -1.80 18.70 -3.12
C LEU A 18 -2.83 18.33 -2.04
N LEU A 19 -2.57 17.28 -1.25
CA LEU A 19 -3.39 16.89 -0.10
C LEU A 19 -3.08 17.70 1.18
N THR A 20 -2.12 18.63 1.16
CA THR A 20 -1.89 19.56 2.27
C THR A 20 -2.70 20.86 2.19
N ASP A 21 -3.49 21.08 1.13
CA ASP A 21 -4.51 22.12 1.12
C ASP A 21 -5.63 21.76 2.11
N SER A 22 -5.58 22.39 3.30
CA SER A 22 -6.42 22.02 4.44
C SER A 22 -7.91 22.29 4.23
N SER A 23 -8.31 22.90 3.09
CA SER A 23 -9.69 23.26 2.82
C SER A 23 -10.56 22.10 2.28
N ARG A 24 -9.98 21.03 1.73
CA ARG A 24 -10.75 19.95 1.08
C ARG A 24 -10.32 18.52 1.38
N TYR A 25 -9.06 18.30 1.75
CA TYR A 25 -8.53 16.96 2.06
C TYR A 25 -7.55 17.08 3.22
N MET A 26 -8.04 17.23 4.46
CA MET A 26 -7.15 17.19 5.63
C MET A 26 -6.60 15.78 5.81
N VAL A 27 -5.44 15.52 5.23
CA VAL A 27 -4.63 14.36 5.62
C VAL A 27 -4.14 14.60 7.05
N ASP A 28 -4.61 13.76 7.98
CA ASP A 28 -4.10 13.76 9.34
C ASP A 28 -2.68 13.17 9.33
N TRP A 29 -1.69 14.06 9.21
CA TRP A 29 -0.28 13.70 9.18
C TRP A 29 0.19 13.07 10.49
N ALA A 30 -0.40 13.44 11.64
CA ALA A 30 -0.06 12.85 12.92
C ALA A 30 -0.53 11.39 12.97
N LEU A 31 -1.77 11.12 12.56
CA LEU A 31 -2.31 9.77 12.44
C LEU A 31 -1.57 8.94 11.39
N THR A 32 -1.23 9.54 10.26
CA THR A 32 -0.48 8.89 9.17
C THR A 32 0.90 8.44 9.67
N TRP A 33 1.63 9.34 10.34
CA TRP A 33 2.95 9.01 10.87
C TRP A 33 2.88 7.99 12.02
N HIS A 34 1.90 8.14 12.91
CA HIS A 34 1.64 7.16 13.94
C HIS A 34 1.41 5.77 13.33
N THR A 35 0.59 5.67 12.30
CA THR A 35 0.29 4.42 11.58
C THR A 35 1.54 3.87 10.89
N LEU A 36 2.34 4.71 10.23
CA LEU A 36 3.59 4.33 9.55
C LEU A 36 4.69 3.89 10.52
N MET A 37 4.79 4.51 11.68
CA MET A 37 5.83 4.20 12.67
C MET A 37 5.41 3.13 13.67
N PHE A 38 4.11 2.81 13.77
CA PHE A 38 3.60 1.77 14.65
C PHE A 38 4.39 0.47 14.47
N GLN A 39 5.05 0.06 15.56
CA GLN A 39 5.77 -1.20 15.67
C GLN A 39 4.94 -2.15 16.53
N PRO A 40 4.22 -3.09 15.92
CA PRO A 40 3.50 -4.09 16.67
C PRO A 40 4.46 -5.00 17.42
N LYS A 41 4.02 -5.52 18.56
CA LYS A 41 4.72 -6.60 19.25
C LYS A 41 4.40 -7.89 18.50
N PHE A 42 5.42 -8.52 17.96
CA PHE A 42 5.28 -9.78 17.27
C PHE A 42 5.45 -10.94 18.25
N ASP A 43 4.78 -12.05 17.99
CA ASP A 43 5.06 -13.32 18.67
C ASP A 43 6.48 -13.85 18.31
N ASN A 44 6.90 -14.93 18.99
CA ASN A 44 8.20 -15.55 18.75
C ASN A 44 8.33 -16.25 17.38
N SER A 45 7.25 -16.34 16.59
CA SER A 45 7.27 -16.96 15.25
C SER A 45 7.72 -15.99 14.15
N PHE A 46 7.80 -14.69 14.45
CA PHE A 46 8.10 -13.66 13.46
C PHE A 46 9.60 -13.44 13.27
N THR A 47 10.12 -13.72 12.07
CA THR A 47 11.54 -13.55 11.76
C THR A 47 11.91 -12.11 11.40
N LYS A 48 13.21 -11.81 11.35
CA LYS A 48 13.73 -10.50 10.90
C LYS A 48 13.28 -10.17 9.47
N GLU A 49 13.21 -11.17 8.60
CA GLU A 49 12.70 -11.04 7.23
C GLU A 49 11.22 -10.65 7.23
N ASN A 50 10.43 -11.25 8.13
CA ASN A 50 9.01 -10.91 8.26
C ASN A 50 8.82 -9.45 8.72
N VAL A 51 9.62 -8.97 9.66
CA VAL A 51 9.63 -7.56 10.10
C VAL A 51 9.99 -6.64 8.92
N SER A 52 11.06 -6.96 8.18
CA SER A 52 11.46 -6.19 7.00
C SER A 52 10.34 -6.12 5.96
N ARG A 53 9.69 -7.25 5.66
CA ARG A 53 8.55 -7.29 4.73
C ARG A 53 7.36 -6.47 5.23
N HIS A 54 7.08 -6.47 6.53
CA HIS A 54 6.03 -5.62 7.11
C HIS A 54 6.30 -4.15 6.84
N HIS A 55 7.52 -3.68 7.13
CA HIS A 55 7.89 -2.29 6.86
C HIS A 55 7.77 -1.94 5.38
N THR A 56 8.30 -2.79 4.50
CA THR A 56 8.19 -2.59 3.05
C THR A 56 6.73 -2.46 2.62
N LEU A 57 5.84 -3.34 3.11
CA LEU A 57 4.42 -3.30 2.79
C LEU A 57 3.76 -1.98 3.25
N LYS A 58 4.09 -1.49 4.46
CA LYS A 58 3.55 -0.21 4.96
C LYS A 58 3.93 0.96 4.06
N PHE A 59 5.17 1.01 3.61
CA PHE A 59 5.61 2.04 2.67
C PHE A 59 4.96 1.88 1.30
N GLN A 60 4.82 0.65 0.79
CA GLN A 60 4.11 0.42 -0.48
C GLN A 60 2.67 0.88 -0.42
N LEU A 61 1.96 0.62 0.69
CA LEU A 61 0.59 1.10 0.88
C LEU A 61 0.52 2.63 0.93
N PHE A 62 1.45 3.26 1.64
CA PHE A 62 1.50 4.71 1.80
C PHE A 62 1.85 5.45 0.50
N LEU A 63 2.67 4.84 -0.35
CA LEU A 63 3.13 5.42 -1.62
C LEU A 63 2.27 5.01 -2.82
N GLU A 64 1.23 4.21 -2.61
CA GLU A 64 0.48 3.53 -3.68
C GLU A 64 1.36 2.66 -4.59
N ASP A 65 2.53 2.23 -4.10
CA ASP A 65 3.56 1.48 -4.81
C ASP A 65 3.31 -0.05 -4.79
N LEU A 66 2.08 -0.49 -4.50
CA LEU A 66 1.75 -1.91 -4.64
C LEU A 66 1.80 -2.33 -6.13
N PRO A 67 2.23 -3.56 -6.42
CA PRO A 67 2.26 -4.07 -7.78
C PRO A 67 0.83 -4.26 -8.31
N THR A 68 0.34 -3.29 -9.08
CA THR A 68 -0.86 -3.40 -9.92
C THR A 68 -0.48 -4.01 -11.26
N LEU A 69 -1.45 -4.53 -12.02
CA LEU A 69 -1.17 -5.01 -13.38
C LEU A 69 -0.56 -3.92 -14.25
N GLU A 70 -0.99 -2.67 -14.09
CA GLU A 70 -0.43 -1.52 -14.80
C GLU A 70 1.05 -1.30 -14.44
N SER A 71 1.39 -1.25 -13.14
CA SER A 71 2.77 -1.01 -12.71
C SER A 71 3.69 -2.18 -13.07
N LEU A 72 3.19 -3.41 -13.00
CA LEU A 72 3.90 -4.61 -13.45
C LEU A 72 4.15 -4.62 -14.96
N LYS A 73 3.14 -4.27 -15.77
CA LYS A 73 3.27 -4.14 -17.23
C LYS A 73 4.30 -3.06 -17.60
N ARG A 74 4.31 -1.94 -16.90
CA ARG A 74 5.31 -0.87 -17.11
C ARG A 74 6.73 -1.36 -16.85
N ILE A 75 6.95 -2.17 -15.81
CA ILE A 75 8.28 -2.69 -15.46
C ILE A 75 8.71 -3.82 -16.41
N ARG A 76 7.79 -4.71 -16.80
CA ARG A 76 8.04 -5.88 -17.67
C ARG A 76 6.99 -6.01 -18.77
N PRO A 77 7.04 -5.18 -19.81
CA PRO A 77 6.02 -5.18 -20.86
C PRO A 77 6.00 -6.48 -21.66
N ASP A 78 7.10 -7.23 -21.67
CA ASP A 78 7.24 -8.53 -22.33
C ASP A 78 6.47 -9.67 -21.64
N LEU A 79 6.25 -9.58 -20.32
CA LEU A 79 5.63 -10.65 -19.53
C LEU A 79 4.12 -10.51 -19.35
N TYR A 80 3.60 -9.28 -19.38
CA TYR A 80 2.20 -9.01 -19.07
C TYR A 80 1.39 -8.69 -20.32
N VAL A 81 0.16 -9.21 -20.40
CA VAL A 81 -0.78 -8.93 -21.49
C VAL A 81 -1.21 -7.45 -21.47
N GLU A 82 -1.67 -6.93 -22.62
CA GLU A 82 -2.16 -5.55 -22.71
C GLU A 82 -3.45 -5.32 -21.92
N ILE A 83 -4.23 -6.37 -21.70
CA ILE A 83 -5.48 -6.31 -20.96
C ILE A 83 -5.17 -6.20 -19.46
N LEU A 84 -5.32 -5.01 -18.90
CA LEU A 84 -5.10 -4.69 -17.49
C LEU A 84 -6.31 -5.01 -16.60
N THR A 85 -7.20 -5.90 -17.03
CA THR A 85 -8.35 -6.31 -16.22
C THR A 85 -7.91 -7.21 -15.08
N CYS A 86 -8.53 -7.01 -13.92
CA CYS A 86 -8.28 -7.80 -12.72
C CYS A 86 -8.44 -9.28 -13.00
N ARG A 87 -7.37 -10.06 -12.78
CA ARG A 87 -7.37 -11.51 -13.02
C ARG A 87 -8.30 -12.32 -12.12
N SER A 88 -8.91 -11.70 -11.11
CA SER A 88 -9.81 -12.39 -10.19
C SER A 88 -11.28 -12.20 -10.52
N CYS A 89 -11.67 -11.05 -11.06
CA CYS A 89 -13.06 -10.80 -11.45
C CYS A 89 -13.26 -10.62 -12.96
N GLU A 90 -12.19 -10.37 -13.72
CA GLU A 90 -12.16 -10.22 -15.17
C GLU A 90 -13.08 -9.11 -15.73
N ASP A 91 -13.59 -8.25 -14.85
CA ASP A 91 -14.69 -7.30 -15.14
C ASP A 91 -14.25 -5.83 -15.07
N HIS A 92 -13.24 -5.53 -14.26
CA HIS A 92 -12.75 -4.16 -14.04
C HIS A 92 -11.24 -4.08 -14.21
N LEU A 93 -10.74 -2.89 -14.55
CA LEU A 93 -9.31 -2.60 -14.55
C LEU A 93 -8.73 -2.78 -13.16
N GLU A 94 -7.54 -3.39 -13.08
CA GLU A 94 -6.82 -3.56 -11.82
C GLU A 94 -5.99 -2.32 -11.50
N ASP A 95 -6.62 -1.35 -10.84
CA ASP A 95 -5.93 -0.26 -10.18
C ASP A 95 -5.65 -0.57 -8.70
N PHE A 96 -4.96 0.35 -8.03
CA PHE A 96 -4.59 0.21 -6.62
C PHE A 96 -5.82 -0.01 -5.71
N MET A 97 -6.93 0.68 -5.97
CA MET A 97 -8.15 0.57 -5.18
C MET A 97 -8.85 -0.77 -5.40
N HIS A 98 -8.88 -1.24 -6.66
CA HIS A 98 -9.50 -2.49 -7.04
C HIS A 98 -8.80 -3.70 -6.41
N LEU A 99 -7.49 -3.61 -6.11
CA LEU A 99 -6.78 -4.66 -5.34
C LEU A 99 -7.50 -5.00 -4.02
N PHE A 100 -8.03 -4.00 -3.33
CA PHE A 100 -8.72 -4.15 -2.04
C PHE A 100 -10.23 -4.36 -2.19
N LEU A 101 -10.84 -3.73 -3.18
CA LEU A 101 -12.30 -3.72 -3.35
C LEU A 101 -12.83 -4.87 -4.21
N CYS A 102 -11.97 -5.58 -4.93
CA CYS A 102 -12.38 -6.71 -5.77
C CYS A 102 -13.14 -7.77 -4.94
N LYS A 103 -14.44 -7.94 -5.25
CA LYS A 103 -15.32 -8.89 -4.54
C LYS A 103 -14.76 -10.32 -4.53
N LYS A 104 -14.12 -10.74 -5.63
CA LYS A 104 -13.53 -12.08 -5.79
C LYS A 104 -12.23 -12.24 -4.99
N ARG A 105 -11.52 -11.16 -4.65
CA ARG A 105 -10.33 -11.17 -3.79
C ARG A 105 -10.64 -11.00 -2.31
N ARG A 106 -11.78 -10.39 -1.98
CA ARG A 106 -12.16 -10.01 -0.61
C ARG A 106 -11.98 -11.12 0.42
N VAL A 107 -12.41 -12.35 0.11
CA VAL A 107 -12.30 -13.49 1.05
C VAL A 107 -10.83 -13.84 1.31
N LYS A 108 -10.02 -13.94 0.25
CA LYS A 108 -8.58 -14.25 0.37
C LYS A 108 -7.84 -13.12 1.09
N LEU A 109 -8.15 -11.87 0.76
CA LEU A 109 -7.56 -10.70 1.40
C LEU A 109 -7.93 -10.64 2.89
N HIS A 110 -9.18 -10.89 3.24
CA HIS A 110 -9.61 -10.99 4.63
C HIS A 110 -8.86 -12.11 5.36
N HIS A 111 -8.74 -13.30 4.77
CA HIS A 111 -7.98 -14.40 5.39
C HIS A 111 -6.52 -14.01 5.64
N ILE A 112 -5.86 -13.39 4.65
CA ILE A 112 -4.48 -12.90 4.80
C ILE A 112 -4.38 -11.89 5.94
N LEU A 113 -5.28 -10.90 5.97
CA LEU A 113 -5.30 -9.88 7.03
C LEU A 113 -5.58 -10.48 8.40
N THR A 114 -6.53 -11.40 8.53
CA THR A 114 -6.84 -12.07 9.81
C THR A 114 -5.64 -12.88 10.30
N SER A 115 -5.04 -13.70 9.43
CA SER A 115 -3.82 -14.44 9.76
C SER A 115 -2.69 -13.50 10.19
N TYR A 116 -2.58 -12.36 9.51
CA TYR A 116 -1.56 -11.36 9.82
C TYR A 116 -1.79 -10.71 11.19
N LEU A 117 -3.04 -10.36 11.50
CA LEU A 117 -3.42 -9.76 12.78
C LEU A 117 -3.17 -10.69 13.97
N HIS A 118 -3.33 -12.00 13.79
CA HIS A 118 -3.03 -12.98 14.83
C HIS A 118 -1.57 -12.97 15.28
N HIS A 119 -0.64 -12.52 14.45
CA HIS A 119 0.78 -12.42 14.82
C HIS A 119 1.13 -11.16 15.63
N PHE A 120 0.17 -10.27 15.85
CA PHE A 120 0.34 -9.02 16.60
C PHE A 120 -0.25 -9.03 18.02
N THR A 121 -1.03 -10.06 18.36
CA THR A 121 -1.65 -10.29 19.67
C THR A 121 -0.81 -11.20 20.53
#